data_AF-A0A1M6RDB0-F1
#
_entry.id   AF-A0A1M6RDB0-F1
#
_cell.length_a   1.000
_cell.length_b   1.000
_cell.length_c   1.000
_cell.angle_alpha   90.00
_cell.angle_beta   90.00
_cell.angle_gamma   90.00
#
_symmetry.space_group_name_H-M   'P 1'
#
loop_
_entity.id
_entity.type
_entity.pdbx_description
1 polymer ?
#
loop_
_entity_poly.entity_id
_entity_poly.type
_entity_poly.pdbx_seq_one_letter_code
_entity_poly.pdbx_strand_id
1 'polypeptide(L)'
;MQAMDKLYLDKKAAVQKMLETTIEMSKDISDEDVNNLDMHLAKRQELMSKIDEIDREITLLEAPESEQVKNIKTEIKGMIKEIIDYDVRYKESLSRAQFLMKQKLKEVKTGRVINQAYYPQQKQNNGYFIDNKK
;
A
#
# COMPACT_ATOMS: atom_id res chain seq x y z
N MET A 1 15.14 29.68 20.04
CA MET A 1 14.12 28.95 19.26
C MET A 1 12.96 28.68 20.20
N GLN A 2 11.75 29.17 19.87
CA GLN A 2 10.58 28.96 20.75
C GLN A 2 10.18 27.47 20.68
N ALA A 3 9.61 26.93 21.77
CA ALA A 3 9.21 25.52 21.83
C ALA A 3 8.23 25.15 20.69
N MET A 4 7.34 26.07 20.32
CA MET A 4 6.42 25.93 19.18
C MET A 4 7.16 25.77 17.84
N ASP A 5 8.17 26.62 17.58
CA ASP A 5 8.95 26.55 16.33
C ASP A 5 9.64 25.19 16.18
N LYS A 6 10.16 24.65 17.29
CA LYS A 6 10.82 23.34 17.30
C LYS A 6 9.85 22.22 16.93
N LEU A 7 8.65 22.20 17.53
CA LEU A 7 7.63 21.20 17.21
C LEU A 7 7.21 21.25 15.74
N TYR A 8 7.04 22.45 15.17
CA TYR A 8 6.73 22.57 13.74
C TYR A 8 7.88 22.12 12.83
N LEU A 9 9.14 22.38 13.21
CA LEU A 9 10.30 21.84 12.49
C LEU A 9 10.36 20.31 12.56
N ASP A 10 10.10 19.73 13.73
CA ASP A 10 10.06 18.28 13.91
C ASP A 10 8.90 17.65 13.11
N LYS A 11 7.73 18.29 13.09
CA LYS A 11 6.59 17.91 12.24
C LYS A 11 6.96 17.96 10.76
N LYS A 12 7.60 19.05 10.31
CA LYS A 12 8.05 19.21 8.93
C LYS A 12 9.00 18.08 8.53
N ALA A 13 9.97 17.75 9.38
CA ALA A 13 10.91 16.66 9.13
C ALA A 13 10.22 15.30 9.03
N ALA A 14 9.20 15.04 9.87
CA ALA A 14 8.41 13.80 9.79
C ALA A 14 7.60 13.72 8.48
N VAL A 15 6.94 14.81 8.09
CA VAL A 15 6.18 14.90 6.83
C VAL A 15 7.12 14.73 5.62
N GLN A 16 8.30 15.34 5.65
CA GLN A 16 9.29 15.19 4.59
C GLN A 16 9.74 13.73 4.43
N LYS A 17 10.06 13.03 5.52
CA LYS A 17 10.38 11.60 5.49
C LYS A 17 9.23 10.75 4.96
N MET A 18 7.99 11.16 5.23
CA MET A 18 6.80 10.47 4.73
C MET A 18 6.67 10.67 3.21
N LEU A 19 6.98 11.86 2.69
CA LEU A 19 7.04 12.12 1.25
C LEU A 19 8.16 11.30 0.58
N GLU A 20 9.37 11.29 1.14
CA GLU A 20 10.49 10.48 0.64
C GLU A 20 10.11 9.00 0.55
N THR A 21 9.51 8.45 1.62
CA THR A 21 9.03 7.06 1.65
C THR A 21 7.93 6.81 0.62
N THR A 22 7.06 7.80 0.36
CA THR A 22 5.99 7.69 -0.64
C THR A 22 6.56 7.67 -2.06
N ILE A 23 7.61 8.44 -2.32
CA ILE A 23 8.33 8.46 -3.60
C ILE A 23 9.06 7.13 -3.82
N GLU A 24 9.79 6.64 -2.81
CA GLU A 24 10.48 5.34 -2.85
C GLU A 24 9.49 4.22 -3.14
N MET A 25 8.37 4.18 -2.41
CA MET A 25 7.30 3.22 -2.64
C MET A 25 6.80 3.31 -4.10
N SER A 26 6.48 4.51 -4.59
CA SER A 26 6.02 4.72 -5.98
C SER A 26 7.00 4.19 -7.02
N LYS A 27 8.31 4.25 -6.74
CA LYS A 27 9.35 3.72 -7.61
C LYS A 27 9.34 2.19 -7.60
N ASP A 28 9.35 1.59 -6.41
CA ASP A 28 9.32 0.13 -6.24
C ASP A 28 8.12 -0.52 -6.94
N ILE A 29 6.95 0.13 -6.90
CA ILE A 29 5.75 -0.32 -7.61
C ILE A 29 5.90 -0.22 -9.13
N SER A 30 6.54 0.85 -9.61
CA SER A 30 6.79 1.05 -11.04
C SER A 30 7.81 0.04 -11.58
N ASP A 31 8.77 -0.35 -10.74
CA ASP A 31 9.81 -1.34 -11.05
C ASP A 31 9.31 -2.79 -10.82
N GLU A 32 8.02 -2.97 -10.49
CA GLU A 32 7.38 -4.25 -10.14
C GLU A 32 8.03 -4.98 -8.92
N ASP A 33 8.87 -4.28 -8.14
CA ASP A 33 9.53 -4.79 -6.94
C ASP A 33 8.67 -4.52 -5.69
N VAL A 34 7.60 -5.30 -5.57
CA VAL A 34 6.63 -5.17 -4.46
C VAL A 34 7.10 -5.76 -3.13
N ASN A 35 8.33 -6.29 -3.05
CA ASN A 35 8.83 -6.96 -1.83
C ASN A 35 9.00 -6.00 -0.65
N ASN A 36 9.20 -4.71 -0.93
CA ASN A 36 9.44 -3.68 0.08
C ASN A 36 8.18 -2.90 0.48
N LEU A 37 7.02 -3.19 -0.13
CA LEU A 37 5.77 -2.46 0.14
C LEU A 37 5.38 -2.47 1.62
N ASP A 38 5.42 -3.63 2.26
CA ASP A 38 5.04 -3.77 3.67
C ASP A 38 5.95 -2.94 4.59
N MET A 39 7.25 -2.88 4.28
CA MET A 39 8.21 -2.05 5.00
C MET A 39 7.88 -0.56 4.84
N HIS A 40 7.60 -0.11 3.61
CA HIS A 40 7.24 1.28 3.34
C HIS A 40 5.94 1.67 4.04
N LEU A 41 4.93 0.80 4.02
CA LEU A 41 3.65 1.03 4.71
C LEU A 41 3.83 1.12 6.23
N ALA A 42 4.64 0.22 6.82
CA ALA A 42 4.94 0.25 8.25
C ALA A 42 5.66 1.56 8.63
N LYS A 43 6.67 1.98 7.87
CA LYS A 43 7.40 3.24 8.08
C LYS A 43 6.49 4.46 7.96
N ARG A 44 5.56 4.47 6.99
CA ARG A 44 4.55 5.54 6.87
C ARG A 44 3.62 5.58 8.08
N GLN A 45 3.19 4.43 8.59
CA GLN A 45 2.34 4.37 9.78
C GLN A 45 3.05 4.91 11.02
N GLU A 46 4.33 4.58 11.21
CA GLU A 46 5.16 5.12 12.30
C GLU A 46 5.27 6.65 12.20
N LEU A 47 5.56 7.17 11.01
CA LEU A 47 5.65 8.61 10.76
C LEU A 47 4.33 9.34 11.00
N MET A 48 3.20 8.72 10.61
CA MET A 48 1.87 9.28 10.87
C MET A 48 1.59 9.37 12.37
N SER A 49 1.88 8.31 13.13
CA SER A 49 1.72 8.31 14.58
C SER A 49 2.59 9.37 15.27
N LYS A 50 3.82 9.59 14.77
CA LYS A 50 4.69 10.66 15.25
C LYS A 50 4.13 12.05 14.96
N ILE A 51 3.55 12.25 13.77
CA ILE A 51 2.89 13.51 13.41
C ILE A 51 1.71 13.78 14.33
N ASP A 52 0.88 12.76 14.60
CA ASP A 52 -0.26 12.87 15.52
C ASP A 52 0.17 13.24 16.94
N GLU A 53 1.29 12.67 17.42
CA GLU A 53 1.86 13.01 18.73
C GLU A 53 2.32 14.47 18.77
N ILE A 54 3.06 14.93 17.76
CA ILE A 54 3.50 16.32 17.67
C ILE A 54 2.30 17.28 17.59
N ASP A 55 1.23 16.91 16.87
CA ASP A 55 0.02 17.73 16.79
C ASP A 55 -0.69 17.86 18.13
N ARG A 56 -0.67 16.81 18.96
CA ARG A 56 -1.17 16.90 20.34
C ARG A 56 -0.30 17.83 21.18
N GLU A 57 1.02 17.73 21.09
CA GLU A 57 1.94 18.61 21.81
C GLU A 57 1.76 20.08 21.42
N ILE A 58 1.63 20.37 20.13
CA ILE A 58 1.35 21.71 19.59
C ILE A 58 0.03 22.25 20.16
N THR A 59 -1.00 21.41 20.23
CA THR A 59 -2.32 21.81 20.76
C THR A 59 -2.24 22.16 22.25
N LEU A 60 -1.41 21.46 23.02
CA LEU A 60 -1.24 21.69 24.46
C LEU A 60 -0.38 22.92 24.79
N LEU A 61 0.48 23.37 23.87
CA LEU A 61 1.46 24.42 24.15
C LEU A 61 0.85 25.83 24.26
N GLU A 62 -0.38 26.03 23.77
CA GLU A 62 -1.13 27.31 23.75
C GLU A 62 -0.27 28.56 23.44
N ALA A 63 0.74 28.40 22.58
CA ALA A 63 1.70 29.44 22.26
C ALA A 63 1.27 30.23 21.01
N PRO A 64 1.50 31.57 20.97
CA PRO A 64 1.23 32.35 19.78
C PRO A 64 2.09 31.89 18.60
N GLU A 65 1.49 31.85 17.41
CA GLU A 65 2.20 31.43 16.19
C GLU A 65 3.16 32.52 15.70
N SER A 66 4.42 32.14 15.53
CA SER A 66 5.44 32.96 14.88
C SER A 66 5.22 33.00 13.36
N GLU A 67 5.80 34.00 12.69
CA GLU A 67 5.78 34.04 11.21
C GLU A 67 6.51 32.83 10.60
N GLN A 68 7.55 32.34 11.27
CA GLN A 68 8.26 31.13 10.88
C GLN A 68 7.34 29.89 10.89
N VAL A 69 6.48 29.75 11.91
CA VAL A 69 5.49 28.66 11.99
C VAL A 69 4.52 28.70 10.80
N LYS A 70 4.06 29.89 10.38
CA LYS A 70 3.18 30.02 9.21
C LYS A 70 3.85 29.57 7.92
N ASN A 71 5.12 29.91 7.73
CA ASN A 71 5.90 29.45 6.58
C ASN A 71 6.04 27.92 6.58
N ILE A 72 6.41 27.33 7.73
CA ILE A 72 6.53 25.87 7.88
C ILE A 72 5.19 25.16 7.60
N LYS A 73 4.06 25.69 8.08
CA LYS A 73 2.73 25.14 7.77
C LYS A 73 2.43 25.13 6.28
N THR A 74 2.87 26.16 5.56
CA THR A 74 2.67 26.27 4.11
C THR A 74 3.47 25.20 3.37
N GLU A 75 4.73 24.99 3.77
CA GLU A 75 5.58 23.93 3.23
C GLU A 75 5.02 22.54 3.53
N ILE A 76 4.55 22.30 4.77
CA ILE A 76 3.89 21.05 5.17
C ILE A 76 2.66 20.78 4.29
N LYS A 77 1.83 21.79 4.04
CA LYS A 77 0.66 21.65 3.15
C LYS A 77 1.07 21.28 1.72
N GLY A 78 2.15 21.87 1.22
CA GLY A 78 2.73 21.51 -0.08
C GLY A 78 3.13 20.05 -0.14
N MET A 79 3.91 19.58 0.84
CA MET A 79 4.35 18.19 0.91
C MET A 79 3.19 17.20 1.06
N ILE A 80 2.17 17.52 1.87
CA ILE A 80 0.97 16.67 2.00
C ILE A 80 0.24 16.54 0.67
N LYS A 81 0.14 17.64 -0.09
CA LYS A 81 -0.48 17.60 -1.42
C LYS A 81 0.28 16.67 -2.35
N GLU A 82 1.61 16.75 -2.38
CA GLU A 82 2.44 15.85 -3.17
C GLU A 82 2.25 14.38 -2.77
N ILE A 83 2.22 14.08 -1.47
CA ILE A 83 1.96 12.72 -0.96
C ILE A 83 0.62 12.19 -1.49
N ILE A 84 -0.44 13.00 -1.42
CA ILE A 84 -1.77 12.63 -1.92
C ILE A 84 -1.73 12.36 -3.43
N ASP A 85 -1.04 13.21 -4.20
CA ASP A 85 -0.93 13.04 -5.65
C ASP A 85 -0.20 11.74 -6.01
N TYR A 86 0.86 11.38 -5.27
CA TYR A 86 1.53 10.08 -5.43
C TYR A 86 0.61 8.91 -5.03
N ASP A 87 -0.11 9.01 -3.93
CA ASP A 87 -1.01 7.96 -3.45
C ASP A 87 -2.14 7.67 -4.45
N VAL A 88 -2.68 8.70 -5.11
CA VAL A 88 -3.68 8.53 -6.16
C VAL A 88 -3.09 7.76 -7.35
N ARG A 89 -1.91 8.16 -7.84
CA ARG A 89 -1.23 7.49 -8.97
C ARG A 89 -0.85 6.05 -8.63
N TYR A 90 -0.38 5.83 -7.40
CA TYR A 90 -0.10 4.51 -6.87
C TYR A 90 -1.33 3.60 -6.91
N LYS A 91 -2.45 4.08 -6.34
CA LYS A 91 -3.69 3.32 -6.27
C LYS A 91 -4.18 2.91 -7.66
N GLU A 92 -4.09 3.80 -8.64
CA GLU A 92 -4.43 3.49 -10.03
C GLU A 92 -3.53 2.41 -10.61
N SER A 93 -2.22 2.51 -10.38
CA SER A 93 -1.22 1.55 -10.90
C SER A 93 -1.43 0.15 -10.32
N LEU A 94 -1.61 0.03 -9.00
CA LEU A 94 -1.94 -1.25 -8.38
C LEU A 94 -3.27 -1.82 -8.84
N SER A 95 -4.29 -0.98 -9.02
CA SER A 95 -5.60 -1.44 -9.48
C SER A 95 -5.50 -2.07 -10.88
N ARG A 96 -4.70 -1.47 -11.77
CA ARG A 96 -4.40 -2.02 -13.10
C ARG A 96 -3.63 -3.33 -13.00
N ALA A 97 -2.58 -3.40 -12.19
CA ALA A 97 -1.79 -4.62 -11.98
C ALA A 97 -2.67 -5.77 -11.44
N GLN A 98 -3.53 -5.48 -10.45
CA GLN A 98 -4.47 -6.45 -9.89
C GLN A 98 -5.48 -6.94 -10.93
N PHE A 99 -5.97 -6.05 -11.80
CA PHE A 99 -6.89 -6.43 -12.88
C PHE A 99 -6.21 -7.38 -13.89
N LEU A 100 -5.00 -7.07 -14.33
CA LEU A 100 -4.23 -7.92 -15.24
C LEU A 100 -3.92 -9.29 -14.63
N MET A 101 -3.54 -9.32 -13.35
CA MET A 101 -3.32 -10.57 -12.60
C MET A 101 -4.60 -11.42 -12.58
N LYS A 102 -5.77 -10.83 -12.31
CA LYS A 102 -7.06 -11.54 -12.32
C LYS A 102 -7.38 -12.12 -13.70
N GLN A 103 -7.10 -11.38 -14.78
CA GLN A 103 -7.28 -11.87 -16.15
C GLN A 103 -6.38 -13.07 -16.44
N LYS A 104 -5.07 -12.97 -16.18
CA LYS A 104 -4.13 -14.08 -16.36
C LYS A 104 -4.50 -15.31 -15.54
N LEU A 105 -4.94 -15.12 -14.29
CA LEU A 105 -5.42 -16.24 -13.45
C LEU A 105 -6.65 -16.92 -14.05
N LYS A 106 -7.56 -16.17 -14.67
CA LYS A 106 -8.73 -16.73 -15.36
C LYS A 106 -8.30 -17.57 -16.56
N GLU A 107 -7.39 -17.06 -17.38
CA GLU A 107 -6.83 -17.77 -18.55
C GLU A 107 -6.13 -19.07 -18.15
N VAL A 108 -5.30 -19.04 -17.11
CA VAL A 108 -4.63 -20.26 -16.59
C VAL A 108 -5.66 -21.28 -16.11
N LYS A 109 -6.72 -20.84 -15.43
CA LYS A 109 -7.80 -21.74 -14.99
C LYS A 109 -8.55 -22.35 -16.19
N THR A 110 -8.93 -21.56 -17.18
CA THR A 110 -9.65 -22.07 -18.36
C THR A 110 -8.76 -22.97 -19.23
N GLY A 111 -7.48 -22.63 -19.41
CA GLY A 111 -6.52 -23.46 -20.12
C GLY A 111 -6.27 -24.82 -19.44
N ARG A 112 -6.22 -24.86 -18.09
CA ARG A 112 -6.16 -26.13 -17.34
C ARG A 112 -7.40 -27.00 -17.56
N VAL A 113 -8.59 -26.41 -17.61
CA VAL A 113 -9.85 -27.12 -17.88
C VAL A 113 -9.87 -27.69 -19.29
N ILE A 114 -9.43 -26.91 -20.29
CA ILE A 114 -9.34 -27.37 -21.68
C ILE A 114 -8.34 -28.53 -21.80
N ASN A 115 -7.16 -28.41 -21.19
CA ASN A 115 -6.15 -29.47 -21.26
C ASN A 115 -6.59 -30.75 -20.53
N GLN A 116 -7.41 -30.67 -19.49
CA GLN A 116 -8.01 -31.85 -18.83
C GLN A 116 -9.10 -32.52 -19.68
N ALA A 117 -9.81 -31.78 -20.52
CA ALA A 117 -10.86 -32.32 -21.40
C ALA A 117 -10.32 -33.24 -22.50
N TYR A 118 -9.03 -33.13 -22.85
CA TYR A 118 -8.38 -33.98 -23.85
C TYR A 118 -7.72 -35.24 -23.26
N TYR A 119 -7.69 -35.41 -21.94
CA TYR A 119 -7.28 -36.69 -21.35
C TYR A 119 -8.43 -37.68 -21.44
N PRO A 120 -8.19 -38.92 -21.94
CA PRO A 120 -9.23 -39.94 -21.98
C PRO A 120 -9.68 -40.23 -20.55
N GLN A 121 -10.95 -39.97 -20.26
CA GLN A 121 -11.56 -40.39 -18.99
C GLN A 121 -11.40 -41.91 -18.89
N GLN A 122 -10.65 -42.37 -17.89
CA GLN A 122 -10.55 -43.80 -17.61
C GLN A 122 -11.98 -44.30 -17.36
N LYS A 123 -12.50 -45.10 -18.29
CA LYS A 123 -13.81 -45.74 -18.16
C LYS A 123 -13.83 -46.44 -16.80
N GLN A 124 -14.75 -46.04 -15.93
CA GLN A 124 -15.08 -46.82 -14.74
C GLN A 124 -15.42 -48.23 -15.23
N ASN A 125 -14.61 -49.21 -14.84
CA ASN A 125 -14.99 -50.61 -15.00
C ASN A 125 -16.23 -50.81 -14.12
N ASN A 126 -17.38 -51.01 -14.75
CA ASN A 126 -18.58 -51.50 -14.09
C ASN A 126 -18.23 -52.85 -13.45
N GLY A 127 -17.90 -52.82 -12.16
CA GLY A 127 -17.66 -54.03 -11.38
C GLY A 127 -18.93 -54.88 -11.40
N TYR A 128 -18.81 -56.12 -11.85
CA TYR A 128 -19.86 -57.12 -11.70
C TYR A 128 -20.09 -57.37 -10.21
N PHE A 129 -21.31 -57.11 -9.72
CA PHE A 129 -21.75 -57.60 -8.43
C PHE A 129 -21.97 -59.11 -8.55
N ILE A 130 -21.10 -59.92 -7.95
CA ILE A 130 -21.34 -61.34 -7.75
C ILE A 130 -22.15 -61.47 -6.45
N ASP A 131 -23.46 -61.73 -6.56
CA ASP A 131 -24.30 -62.11 -5.43
C ASP A 131 -24.05 -63.58 -5.11
N ASN A 132 -23.22 -63.85 -4.10
CA ASN A 132 -23.05 -65.18 -3.54
C ASN A 132 -24.19 -65.48 -2.56
N LYS A 133 -25.34 -65.92 -3.08
CA LYS A 133 -26.37 -66.58 -2.27
C LYS A 133 -26.21 -68.10 -2.34
N LYS A 134 -26.19 -68.68 -1.14
CA LYS A 134 -25.92 -70.07 -0.77
C LYS A 134 -26.79 -71.09 -1.48
#